data_AF-A0A9P4YYN6-F1
#
_entry.id   AF-A0A9P4YYN6-F1
#
_cell.length_a   1.000
_cell.length_b   1.000
_cell.length_c   1.000
_cell.angle_alpha   90.00
_cell.angle_beta   90.00
_cell.angle_gamma   90.00
#
_symmetry.space_group_name_H-M   'P 1'
#
loop_
_entity.id
_entity.type
_entity.pdbx_description
1 polymer ?
#
loop_
_entity_poly.entity_id
_entity_poly.type
_entity_poly.pdbx_seq_one_letter_code
_entity_poly.pdbx_strand_id
1 'polypeptide(L)'
;MCSAVLLLVLLLLLVTFAYNITFHPLADVPGPRLAAISSTWLASHAKNGRLGELGRTLHSQYGPAVRVAPDQVWFNSRAAFKAIYRPGSGFEKSDYYRQYHPLGLQIYSNNDDVGN
;
A
#
# COMPACT_ATOMS: atom_id res chain seq x y z
N MET A 1 25.67 -10.72 -24.52
CA MET A 1 25.49 -9.68 -23.48
C MET A 1 24.02 -9.48 -23.11
N CYS A 2 23.09 -9.27 -24.06
CA CYS A 2 21.66 -9.09 -23.76
C CYS A 2 21.00 -10.29 -23.06
N SER A 3 21.33 -11.53 -23.44
CA SER A 3 20.74 -12.73 -22.82
C SER A 3 21.13 -12.89 -21.34
N ALA A 4 22.37 -12.58 -20.95
CA ALA A 4 22.81 -12.62 -19.57
C ALA A 4 22.11 -11.56 -18.69
N VAL A 5 21.88 -10.36 -19.24
CA VAL A 5 21.13 -9.29 -18.55
C VAL A 5 19.67 -9.70 -18.36
N LEU A 6 19.03 -10.28 -19.36
CA LEU A 6 17.64 -10.75 -19.26
C LEU A 6 17.50 -11.86 -18.21
N LEU A 7 18.44 -12.81 -18.17
CA LEU A 7 18.44 -13.87 -17.16
C LEU A 7 18.65 -13.31 -15.74
N LEU A 8 19.54 -12.33 -15.57
CA LEU A 8 19.76 -11.68 -14.28
C LEU A 8 18.52 -10.93 -13.81
N VAL A 9 17.87 -10.16 -14.68
CA VAL A 9 16.63 -9.45 -14.35
C VAL A 9 15.52 -10.43 -13.99
N LEU A 10 15.34 -11.51 -14.76
CA LEU A 10 14.36 -12.54 -14.45
C LEU A 10 14.62 -13.18 -13.09
N LEU A 11 15.89 -13.48 -12.77
CA LEU A 11 16.27 -14.03 -11.47
C LEU A 11 15.96 -13.07 -10.32
N LEU A 12 16.31 -11.79 -10.46
CA LEU A 12 16.02 -10.77 -9.44
C LEU A 12 14.51 -10.63 -9.19
N LEU A 13 13.70 -10.64 -10.24
CA LEU A 13 12.25 -10.58 -10.13
C LEU A 13 11.70 -11.80 -9.40
N LEU A 14 12.13 -13.01 -9.76
CA LEU A 14 11.70 -14.25 -9.10
C LEU A 14 12.07 -14.26 -7.61
N VAL A 15 13.29 -13.84 -7.26
CA VAL A 15 13.74 -13.74 -5.86
C VAL A 15 12.89 -12.73 -5.10
N THR A 16 12.62 -11.56 -5.70
CA THR A 16 11.80 -10.51 -5.09
C THR A 16 10.36 -10.99 -4.86
N PHE A 17 9.77 -11.69 -5.83
CA PHE A 17 8.41 -12.22 -5.71
C PHE A 17 8.32 -13.32 -4.65
N ALA A 18 9.30 -14.23 -4.60
CA ALA A 18 9.35 -15.23 -3.55
C ALA A 18 9.44 -14.57 -2.17
N TYR A 19 10.37 -13.62 -2.00
CA TYR A 19 10.52 -12.85 -0.75
C TYR A 19 9.22 -12.15 -0.34
N ASN A 20 8.58 -11.45 -1.28
CA ASN A 20 7.36 -10.68 -1.01
C ASN A 20 6.18 -11.56 -0.52
N ILE A 21 6.12 -12.80 -0.99
CA ILE A 21 5.08 -13.76 -0.64
C ILE A 21 5.38 -14.49 0.67
N THR A 22 6.64 -14.83 0.95
CA THR A 22 6.97 -15.75 2.06
C THR A 22 7.66 -15.09 3.25
N PHE A 23 8.54 -14.12 3.04
CA PHE A 23 9.40 -13.56 4.09
C PHE A 23 9.13 -12.08 4.39
N HIS A 24 8.32 -11.41 3.57
CA HIS A 24 7.97 -10.03 3.79
C HIS A 24 7.22 -9.86 5.12
N PRO A 25 7.45 -8.77 5.88
CA PRO A 25 6.73 -8.51 7.14
C PRO A 25 5.20 -8.48 7.00
N LEU A 26 4.71 -8.23 5.79
CA LEU A 26 3.28 -8.22 5.44
C LEU A 26 2.79 -9.54 4.81
N ALA A 27 3.60 -10.61 4.81
CA ALA A 27 3.23 -11.90 4.22
C ALA A 27 2.02 -12.53 4.91
N ASP A 28 1.87 -12.31 6.22
CA ASP A 28 0.75 -12.83 7.01
C ASP A 28 -0.56 -12.07 6.80
N VAL A 29 -0.51 -10.90 6.16
CA VAL A 29 -1.71 -10.10 5.90
C VAL A 29 -2.47 -10.71 4.72
N PRO A 30 -3.73 -11.11 4.88
CA PRO A 30 -4.49 -11.76 3.83
C PRO A 30 -4.77 -10.80 2.66
N GLY A 31 -4.87 -11.33 1.44
CA GLY A 31 -5.20 -10.55 0.26
C GLY A 31 -4.92 -11.28 -1.05
N PRO A 32 -5.21 -10.65 -2.20
CA PRO A 32 -4.93 -11.23 -3.50
C PRO A 32 -3.44 -11.47 -3.68
N ARG A 33 -3.05 -12.68 -4.12
CA ARG A 33 -1.63 -13.01 -4.36
C ARG A 33 -0.95 -12.05 -5.35
N LEU A 34 -1.68 -11.59 -6.36
CA LEU A 34 -1.17 -10.61 -7.32
C LEU A 34 -0.83 -9.25 -6.68
N ALA A 35 -1.57 -8.86 -5.63
CA ALA A 35 -1.28 -7.66 -4.85
C ALA A 35 0.00 -7.80 -4.04
N ALA A 36 0.30 -8.99 -3.50
CA ALA A 36 1.55 -9.23 -2.78
C ALA A 36 2.79 -9.17 -3.70
N ILE A 37 2.63 -9.44 -4.99
CA ILE A 37 3.72 -9.50 -5.99
C ILE A 37 4.06 -8.10 -6.53
N SER A 38 3.06 -7.29 -6.88
CA SER A 38 3.28 -6.00 -7.56
C SER A 38 2.15 -4.99 -7.30
N SER A 39 2.53 -3.71 -7.19
CA SER A 39 1.60 -2.58 -7.13
C SER A 39 0.85 -2.34 -8.44
N THR A 40 1.30 -2.90 -9.56
CA THR A 40 0.62 -2.77 -10.86
C THR A 40 -0.78 -3.37 -10.86
N TRP A 41 -1.03 -4.39 -10.04
CA TRP A 41 -2.36 -4.97 -9.85
C TRP A 41 -3.34 -3.93 -9.28
N LEU A 42 -2.93 -3.18 -8.25
CA LEU A 42 -3.75 -2.13 -7.67
C LEU A 42 -3.90 -0.95 -8.63
N ALA A 43 -2.81 -0.57 -9.30
CA ALA A 43 -2.81 0.52 -10.27
C ALA A 43 -3.78 0.28 -11.44
N SER A 44 -3.95 -0.96 -11.91
CA SER A 44 -4.92 -1.26 -12.97
C SER A 44 -6.36 -1.04 -12.51
N HIS A 45 -6.69 -1.39 -11.26
CA HIS A 45 -8.01 -1.14 -10.68
C HIS A 45 -8.23 0.36 -10.42
N ALA A 46 -7.17 1.06 -10.03
CA ALA A 46 -7.18 2.52 -9.85
C ALA A 46 -7.48 3.25 -11.15
N LYS A 47 -6.82 2.87 -12.25
CA LYS A 47 -7.05 3.44 -13.59
C LYS A 47 -8.49 3.32 -14.05
N ASN A 48 -9.18 2.25 -13.64
CA ASN A 48 -10.58 2.01 -13.98
C ASN A 48 -11.58 2.72 -13.03
N GLY A 49 -11.10 3.44 -12.01
CA GLY A 49 -11.95 4.15 -11.05
C GLY A 49 -12.72 3.25 -10.08
N ARG A 50 -12.35 1.97 -9.95
CA ARG A 50 -13.13 0.96 -9.19
C ARG A 50 -12.58 0.66 -7.80
N LEU A 51 -11.72 1.50 -7.24
CA LEU A 51 -11.10 1.23 -5.94
C LEU A 51 -12.09 1.11 -4.79
N GLY A 52 -13.19 1.88 -4.82
CA GLY A 52 -14.22 1.79 -3.78
C GLY A 52 -14.93 0.43 -3.75
N GLU A 53 -15.34 -0.06 -4.93
CA GLU A 53 -15.93 -1.40 -5.08
C GLU A 53 -14.94 -2.51 -4.75
N LEU A 54 -13.69 -2.35 -5.20
CA LEU A 54 -12.60 -3.27 -4.89
C LEU A 54 -12.41 -3.38 -3.38
N GLY A 55 -12.31 -2.25 -2.66
CA GLY A 55 -12.14 -2.24 -1.22
C GLY A 55 -13.28 -2.97 -0.50
N ARG A 56 -14.53 -2.72 -0.90
CA ARG A 56 -15.71 -3.43 -0.34
C ARG A 56 -15.61 -4.93 -0.56
N THR A 57 -15.28 -5.35 -1.77
CA THR A 57 -15.16 -6.77 -2.15
C THR A 57 -14.06 -7.45 -1.37
N LEU A 58 -12.87 -6.83 -1.34
CA LEU A 58 -11.72 -7.36 -0.63
C LEU A 58 -11.97 -7.47 0.87
N HIS A 59 -12.52 -6.44 1.50
CA HIS A 59 -12.81 -6.48 2.94
C HIS A 59 -13.94 -7.47 3.28
N SER A 60 -14.88 -7.71 2.37
CA SER A 60 -15.87 -8.78 2.53
C SER A 60 -15.26 -10.17 2.46
N GLN A 61 -14.19 -10.36 1.70
CA GLN A 61 -13.56 -11.67 1.46
C GLN A 61 -12.45 -11.99 2.47
N TYR A 62 -11.57 -11.03 2.73
CA TYR A 62 -10.34 -11.22 3.51
C TYR A 62 -10.43 -10.62 4.92
N GLY A 63 -11.48 -9.84 5.21
CA GLY A 63 -11.73 -9.27 6.52
C GLY A 63 -11.18 -7.85 6.71
N PRO A 64 -10.90 -7.43 7.96
CA PRO A 64 -10.71 -6.02 8.31
C PRO A 64 -9.35 -5.43 7.88
N ALA A 65 -8.37 -6.25 7.51
CA ALA A 65 -7.06 -5.83 7.02
C ALA A 65 -6.73 -6.63 5.76
N VAL A 66 -6.39 -5.95 4.66
CA VAL A 66 -6.13 -6.60 3.38
C VAL A 66 -4.88 -6.04 2.73
N ARG A 67 -3.96 -6.91 2.32
CA ARG A 67 -2.79 -6.53 1.54
C ARG A 67 -3.18 -6.25 0.09
N VAL A 68 -2.94 -5.04 -0.38
CA VAL A 68 -3.33 -4.57 -1.72
C VAL A 68 -2.15 -4.21 -2.62
N ALA A 69 -0.96 -4.10 -2.06
CA ALA A 69 0.32 -4.00 -2.76
C ALA A 69 1.41 -4.70 -1.91
N PRO A 70 2.64 -4.89 -2.42
CA PRO A 70 3.71 -5.53 -1.65
C PRO A 70 3.96 -4.84 -0.31
N ASP A 71 3.84 -3.52 -0.29
CA ASP A 71 4.12 -2.60 0.82
C ASP A 71 2.88 -1.85 1.33
N GLN A 72 1.66 -2.24 0.91
CA GLN A 72 0.43 -1.52 1.26
C GLN A 72 -0.66 -2.44 1.80
N VAL A 73 -1.28 -2.00 2.90
CA VAL A 73 -2.41 -2.66 3.54
C VAL A 73 -3.57 -1.68 3.67
N TRP A 74 -4.77 -2.13 3.34
CA TRP A 74 -6.01 -1.41 3.58
C TRP A 74 -6.69 -1.93 4.84
N PHE A 75 -7.27 -1.02 5.60
CA PHE A 75 -7.98 -1.33 6.83
C PHE A 75 -9.43 -0.86 6.76
N ASN A 76 -10.34 -1.70 7.22
CA ASN A 76 -11.75 -1.40 7.36
C ASN A 76 -12.23 -1.78 8.77
N SER A 77 -11.71 -1.09 9.78
CA SER A 77 -12.17 -1.24 11.16
C SER A 77 -12.10 0.08 11.91
N ARG A 78 -13.03 0.26 12.86
CA ARG A 78 -13.06 1.43 13.74
C ARG A 78 -11.80 1.55 14.61
N ALA A 79 -11.25 0.40 15.02
CA ALA A 79 -10.03 0.34 15.82
C ALA A 79 -8.82 0.85 15.02
N ALA A 80 -8.63 0.37 13.79
CA ALA A 80 -7.55 0.83 12.91
C ALA A 80 -7.69 2.32 12.58
N PHE A 81 -8.91 2.77 12.27
CA PHE A 81 -9.18 4.19 12.03
C PHE A 81 -8.74 5.06 13.22
N LYS A 82 -9.16 4.68 14.44
CA LYS A 82 -8.77 5.39 15.66
C LYS A 82 -7.25 5.33 15.91
N ALA A 83 -6.59 4.22 15.64
CA ALA A 83 -5.16 4.07 15.85
C ALA A 83 -4.33 4.92 14.88
N ILE A 84 -4.69 4.91 13.60
CA ILE A 84 -3.95 5.60 12.53
C ILE A 84 -4.14 7.12 12.63
N TYR A 85 -5.39 7.59 12.78
CA TYR A 85 -5.73 9.01 12.72
C TYR A 85 -5.68 9.74 14.07
N ARG A 86 -5.28 9.07 15.16
CA ARG A 86 -5.09 9.77 16.45
C ARG A 86 -3.90 10.73 16.36
N PRO A 87 -3.99 11.94 16.93
CA PRO A 87 -2.83 12.83 17.06
C PRO A 87 -1.65 12.12 17.74
N GLY A 88 -0.43 12.29 17.21
CA GLY A 88 0.76 11.64 17.74
C GLY A 88 0.79 10.12 17.55
N SER A 89 0.04 9.57 16.58
CA SER A 89 0.05 8.14 16.27
C SER A 89 1.38 7.65 15.66
N GLY A 90 2.23 8.58 15.20
CA GLY A 90 3.47 8.26 14.48
C GLY A 90 3.24 7.86 13.02
N PHE A 91 2.00 7.86 12.53
CA PHE A 91 1.71 7.68 11.11
C PHE A 91 1.71 9.02 10.39
N GLU A 92 2.52 9.13 9.35
CA GLU A 92 2.59 10.29 8.47
C GLU A 92 1.70 10.09 7.25
N LYS A 93 1.23 11.20 6.66
CA LYS A 93 0.55 11.11 5.36
C LYS A 93 1.59 10.89 4.29
N SER A 94 1.23 10.11 3.28
CA SER A 94 2.11 9.86 2.15
C SER A 94 2.42 11.14 1.38
N ASP A 95 3.56 11.16 0.72
CA ASP A 95 4.02 12.21 -0.21
C ASP A 95 3.00 12.63 -1.27
N TYR A 96 2.04 11.75 -1.61
CA TYR A 96 0.90 12.07 -2.46
C TYR A 96 0.15 13.34 -2.01
N TYR A 97 0.10 13.62 -0.71
CA TYR A 97 -0.59 14.80 -0.19
C TYR A 97 0.25 16.09 -0.28
N ARG A 98 1.57 16.00 -0.47
CA ARG A 98 2.42 17.19 -0.63
C ARG A 98 2.07 18.03 -1.85
N GLN A 99 1.48 17.42 -2.89
CA GLN A 99 1.02 18.18 -4.06
C GLN A 99 -0.13 19.16 -3.75
N TYR A 100 -0.83 18.99 -2.62
CA TYR A 100 -1.91 19.87 -2.18
C TYR A 100 -1.43 20.92 -1.16
N HIS A 101 -0.15 20.88 -0.74
CA HIS A 101 0.50 21.88 0.10
C HIS A 101 0.89 23.23 -0.57
N PRO A 102 1.13 23.37 -1.89
CA PRO A 102 1.71 24.61 -2.44
C PRO A 102 0.77 25.83 -2.36
N LEU A 103 -0.49 25.63 -1.95
CA LEU A 103 -1.46 26.72 -1.75
C LEU A 103 -1.45 27.30 -0.32
N GLY A 104 -0.59 26.83 0.59
CA GLY A 104 -0.56 27.30 1.98
C GLY A 104 -1.82 26.98 2.80
N LEU A 105 -2.78 26.28 2.19
CA LEU A 105 -3.97 25.77 2.84
C LEU A 105 -3.60 24.50 3.60
N GLN A 106 -3.35 24.61 4.91
CA GLN A 106 -3.15 23.47 5.81
C GLN A 106 -4.45 22.68 6.05
N ILE A 107 -5.19 22.35 4.99
CA ILE A 107 -6.40 21.52 5.08
C ILE A 107 -6.07 20.09 5.54
N TYR A 108 -4.79 19.71 5.49
CA TYR A 108 -4.30 18.39 5.90
C TYR A 108 -2.98 18.50 6.69
N SER A 109 -3.01 19.01 7.91
CA SER A 109 -1.85 18.94 8.85
C SER A 109 -1.36 17.50 9.02
N ASN A 110 -0.07 17.28 8.82
CA ASN A 110 0.64 16.04 9.10
C ASN A 110 1.08 16.00 10.57
N ASN A 111 1.46 14.82 11.06
CA ASN A 111 1.89 14.66 12.46
C ASN A 111 3.27 15.31 12.74
N ASP A 112 4.09 15.56 11.73
CA ASP A 112 5.38 16.25 11.80
C ASP A 112 5.22 17.80 11.86
N ASP A 113 4.12 18.35 11.35
CA ASP A 113 3.84 19.79 11.40
C ASP A 113 3.61 20.32 12.83
N VAL A 114 3.35 19.43 13.79
CA VAL A 114 3.08 19.77 15.20
C VAL A 114 4.37 19.89 16.03
N GLY A 115 5.54 19.65 15.40
CA GLY A 115 6.82 19.41 16.05
C GLY A 115 7.93 20.45 15.84
N ASN A 116 7.61 21.70 15.48
CA ASN A 116 8.58 22.81 15.52
C ASN A 116 7.96 24.08 16.11
#